data_AF-A0A9Q9P887-F1
#
_entry.id   AF-A0A9Q9P887-F1
#
_cell.length_a   1.000
_cell.length_b   1.000
_cell.length_c   1.000
_cell.angle_alpha   90.00
_cell.angle_beta   90.00
_cell.angle_gamma   90.00
#
_symmetry.space_group_name_H-M   'P 1'
#
loop_
_entity.id
_entity.type
_entity.pdbx_description
1 polymer ?
#
loop_
_entity_poly.entity_id
_entity_poly.type
_entity_poly.pdbx_seq_one_letter_code
_entity_poly.pdbx_strand_id
1 'polypeptide(L)'
;MFKQNATTILRQGKALLTARNACRRIRATAHLQGHTYSTLRRRTAISPLAFAFLWFGVDPSVRSIERTREALGLSVQQVWNAR
;
A
#
# COMPACT_ATOMS: atom_id res chain seq x y z
N MET A 1 -29.28 5.26 -20.86
CA MET A 1 -27.81 5.44 -20.97
C MET A 1 -27.08 5.07 -19.66
N PHE A 2 -27.41 3.93 -19.02
CA PHE A 2 -26.99 3.63 -17.62
C PHE A 2 -26.05 2.43 -17.43
N LYS A 3 -25.53 1.81 -18.51
CA LYS A 3 -24.79 0.53 -18.40
C LYS A 3 -23.25 0.62 -18.23
N GLN A 4 -22.66 1.81 -18.25
CA GLN A 4 -21.18 1.97 -18.19
C GLN A 4 -20.61 2.23 -16.79
N ASN A 5 -21.42 2.59 -15.79
CA ASN A 5 -20.91 2.97 -14.46
C ASN A 5 -20.58 1.77 -13.54
N ALA A 6 -21.29 0.64 -13.67
CA ALA A 6 -21.07 -0.52 -12.82
C ALA A 6 -19.71 -1.20 -13.06
N THR A 7 -19.24 -1.25 -14.30
CA THR A 7 -17.91 -1.76 -14.65
C THR A 7 -16.79 -0.88 -14.10
N THR A 8 -17.01 0.43 -13.95
CA THR A 8 -16.03 1.36 -13.36
C THR A 8 -15.94 1.19 -11.85
N ILE A 9 -17.07 1.03 -11.15
CA ILE A 9 -17.10 0.76 -9.70
C ILE A 9 -16.48 -0.59 -9.36
N LEU A 10 -16.75 -1.64 -10.15
CA LEU A 10 -16.13 -2.96 -9.96
C LEU A 10 -14.61 -2.93 -10.20
N ARG A 11 -14.13 -2.12 -11.15
CA ARG A 11 -12.69 -1.89 -11.38
C ARG A 11 -12.04 -1.10 -10.24
N GLN A 12 -12.70 -0.06 -9.72
CA GLN A 12 -12.23 0.74 -8.60
C GLN A 12 -12.19 -0.06 -7.28
N GLY A 13 -13.22 -0.87 -7.01
CA GLY A 13 -13.27 -1.75 -5.84
C GLY A 13 -12.13 -2.77 -5.81
N LYS A 14 -11.82 -3.38 -6.97
CA LYS A 14 -10.68 -4.30 -7.09
C LYS A 14 -9.35 -3.60 -6.86
N ALA A 15 -9.15 -2.39 -7.40
CA ALA A 15 -7.93 -1.61 -7.22
C ALA A 15 -7.69 -1.26 -5.73
N LEU A 16 -8.74 -0.87 -5.00
CA LEU A 16 -8.65 -0.57 -3.57
C LEU A 16 -8.29 -1.82 -2.75
N LEU A 17 -8.89 -2.98 -3.08
CA LEU A 17 -8.55 -4.25 -2.42
C LEU A 17 -7.10 -4.67 -2.69
N THR A 18 -6.61 -4.50 -3.92
CA THR A 18 -5.21 -4.76 -4.28
C THR A 18 -4.25 -3.84 -3.51
N ALA A 19 -4.55 -2.55 -3.40
CA ALA A 19 -3.75 -1.60 -2.63
C ALA A 19 -3.74 -1.90 -1.12
N ARG A 20 -4.89 -2.32 -0.56
CA ARG A 20 -4.98 -2.78 0.83
C ARG A 20 -4.16 -4.04 1.10
N ASN A 21 -4.17 -5.00 0.19
CA ASN A 21 -3.34 -6.21 0.30
C ASN A 21 -1.84 -5.88 0.24
N ALA A 22 -1.45 -4.98 -0.66
CA ALA A 22 -0.07 -4.46 -0.73
C ALA A 22 0.36 -3.81 0.59
N CYS A 23 -0.48 -2.96 1.17
CA CYS A 23 -0.20 -2.33 2.48
C CYS A 23 -0.05 -3.36 3.60
N ARG A 24 -0.90 -4.39 3.62
CA ARG A 24 -0.82 -5.48 4.60
C ARG A 24 0.51 -6.23 4.49
N ARG A 25 0.96 -6.53 3.27
CA ARG A 25 2.24 -7.19 3.01
C ARG A 25 3.42 -6.35 3.47
N ILE A 26 3.45 -5.08 3.07
CA ILE A 26 4.47 -4.12 3.51
C ILE A 26 4.56 -4.09 5.04
N ARG A 27 3.42 -4.02 5.74
CA ARG A 27 3.38 -4.01 7.21
C ARG A 27 3.91 -5.32 7.81
N ALA A 28 3.51 -6.46 7.25
CA ALA A 28 3.98 -7.77 7.69
C ALA A 28 5.50 -7.91 7.51
N THR A 29 6.04 -7.54 6.34
CA THR A 29 7.49 -7.59 6.09
C THR A 29 8.24 -6.60 6.97
N ALA A 30 7.72 -5.39 7.17
CA ALA A 30 8.31 -4.42 8.08
C ALA A 30 8.43 -4.99 9.50
N HIS A 31 7.38 -5.66 9.99
CA HIS A 31 7.40 -6.32 11.28
C HIS A 31 8.44 -7.45 11.35
N LEU A 32 8.51 -8.31 10.31
CA LEU A 32 9.51 -9.38 10.21
C LEU A 32 10.95 -8.86 10.17
N GLN A 33 11.18 -7.67 9.61
CA GLN A 33 12.49 -6.99 9.59
C GLN A 33 12.78 -6.20 10.88
N GLY A 34 11.89 -6.25 11.88
CA GLY A 34 12.05 -5.50 13.13
C GLY A 34 11.81 -3.99 12.99
N HIS A 35 11.18 -3.54 11.90
CA HIS A 35 10.81 -2.15 11.71
C HIS A 35 9.50 -1.80 12.42
N THR A 36 9.57 -0.81 13.30
CA THR A 36 8.40 -0.16 13.89
C THR A 36 7.81 0.90 12.95
N TYR A 37 6.58 1.31 13.23
CA TYR A 37 5.94 2.46 12.57
C TYR A 37 6.86 3.68 12.51
N SER A 38 7.46 4.05 13.64
CA SER A 38 8.26 5.28 13.76
C SER A 38 9.60 5.19 13.02
N THR A 39 10.22 4.00 12.99
CA THR A 39 11.48 3.78 12.29
C THR A 39 11.26 3.77 10.78
N LEU A 40 10.20 3.09 10.31
CA LEU A 40 9.93 3.02 8.88
C LEU A 40 9.46 4.37 8.33
N ARG A 41 8.61 5.10 9.08
CA ARG A 41 8.20 6.47 8.73
C ARG A 41 9.38 7.42 8.55
N ARG A 42 10.44 7.28 9.36
CA ARG A 42 11.65 8.11 9.24
C ARG A 42 12.50 7.75 8.03
N ARG A 43 12.48 6.48 7.62
CA ARG A 43 13.20 6.02 6.41
C ARG A 43 12.45 6.36 5.13
N THR A 44 11.13 6.53 5.21
CA THR A 44 10.32 6.89 4.06
C THR A 44 10.21 8.42 3.94
N ALA A 45 10.54 8.97 2.77
CA ALA A 45 10.41 10.40 2.49
C ALA A 45 8.96 10.77 2.11
N ILE A 46 7.99 10.39 2.94
CA ILE A 46 6.55 10.66 2.74
C ILE A 46 6.00 11.43 3.94
N SER A 47 4.92 12.19 3.71
CA SER A 47 4.28 12.92 4.79
C SER A 47 3.75 11.96 5.87
N PRO A 48 3.74 12.36 7.16
CA PRO A 48 3.25 11.51 8.24
C PRO A 48 1.81 11.02 8.01
N LEU A 49 0.96 11.88 7.44
CA LEU A 49 -0.43 11.55 7.11
C LEU A 49 -0.50 10.48 6.01
N ALA A 50 0.25 10.64 4.92
CA ALA A 50 0.28 9.66 3.83
C ALA A 50 0.86 8.31 4.28
N PHE A 51 1.84 8.34 5.19
CA PHE A 51 2.37 7.13 5.79
C PHE A 51 1.35 6.47 6.74
N ALA A 52 0.57 7.24 7.51
CA ALA A 52 -0.50 6.70 8.34
C ALA A 52 -1.59 6.02 7.49
N PHE A 53 -2.03 6.65 6.41
CA PHE A 53 -2.99 6.07 5.45
C PHE A 53 -2.51 4.75 4.86
N LEU A 54 -1.25 4.69 4.43
CA LEU A 54 -0.61 3.43 4.03
C LEU A 54 -0.56 2.43 5.18
N TRP A 55 -0.06 2.87 6.33
CA TRP A 55 0.17 1.99 7.46
C TRP A 55 -1.13 1.39 7.97
N PHE A 56 -2.26 2.09 7.95
CA PHE A 56 -3.55 1.58 8.37
C PHE A 56 -4.40 0.98 7.23
N GLY A 57 -3.99 1.17 5.97
CA GLY A 57 -4.73 0.70 4.79
C GLY A 57 -5.99 1.53 4.50
N VAL A 58 -5.99 2.80 4.90
CA VAL A 58 -7.04 3.78 4.64
C VAL A 58 -6.62 4.58 3.42
N ASP A 59 -7.26 4.32 2.28
CA ASP A 59 -6.98 4.98 0.99
C ASP A 59 -5.48 5.20 0.66
N PRO A 60 -4.70 4.11 0.58
CA PRO A 60 -3.27 4.22 0.36
C PRO A 60 -2.95 4.63 -1.08
N SER A 61 -2.24 5.74 -1.26
CA SER A 61 -1.75 6.12 -2.58
C SER A 61 -0.70 5.13 -3.08
N VAL A 62 -0.73 4.80 -4.38
CA VAL A 62 0.27 3.94 -5.04
C VAL A 62 1.69 4.50 -4.81
N ARG A 63 1.85 5.82 -4.85
CA ARG A 63 3.13 6.48 -4.59
C ARG A 63 3.66 6.22 -3.17
N SER A 64 2.78 6.22 -2.16
CA SER A 64 3.17 5.89 -0.79
C SER A 64 3.63 4.43 -0.68
N ILE A 65 2.92 3.52 -1.37
CA ILE A 65 3.23 2.08 -1.40
C ILE A 65 4.61 1.86 -2.02
N GLU A 66 4.89 2.47 -3.17
CA GLU A 66 6.19 2.37 -3.85
C GLU A 66 7.34 2.92 -2.99
N ARG A 67 7.18 4.10 -2.39
CA ARG A 67 8.21 4.68 -1.52
C ARG A 67 8.50 3.82 -0.29
N THR A 68 7.46 3.20 0.27
CA THR A 68 7.62 2.32 1.45
C THR A 68 8.23 0.98 1.07
N ARG A 69 7.85 0.43 -0.10
CA ARG A 69 8.47 -0.75 -0.71
C ARG A 69 9.97 -0.55 -0.89
N GLU A 70 10.37 0.56 -1.50
CA GLU A 70 11.78 0.92 -1.72
C GLU A 70 12.55 1.01 -0.40
N ALA A 71 11.98 1.65 0.63
CA ALA A 71 12.61 1.75 1.95
C ALA A 71 12.82 0.40 2.65
N LEU A 72 12.01 -0.62 2.31
CA LEU A 72 12.13 -2.00 2.81
C LEU A 72 12.95 -2.92 1.89
N GLY A 73 13.42 -2.43 0.74
CA GLY A 73 14.12 -3.25 -0.25
C GLY A 73 13.23 -4.32 -0.91
N LEU A 74 11.91 -4.12 -0.94
CA LEU A 74 10.96 -5.08 -1.48
C LEU A 74 10.83 -4.94 -3.00
N SER A 75 10.67 -6.06 -3.71
CA SER A 75 10.36 -6.04 -5.14
C SER A 75 8.89 -5.71 -5.40
N VAL A 76 8.59 -5.15 -6.58
CA VAL A 76 7.22 -4.88 -7.03
C VAL A 76 6.37 -6.16 -6.96
N GLN A 77 6.94 -7.29 -7.36
CA GLN A 77 6.27 -8.59 -7.29
C GLN A 77 5.95 -9.00 -5.84
N GLN A 78 6.85 -8.80 -4.88
CA GLN A 78 6.59 -9.15 -3.48
C GLN A 78 5.40 -8.37 -2.90
N VAL A 79 5.23 -7.10 -3.30
CA VAL A 79 4.15 -6.25 -2.80
C VAL A 79 2.83 -6.52 -3.53
N TRP A 80 2.85 -6.67 -4.85
CA TRP A 80 1.64 -6.71 -5.68
C TRP A 80 1.18 -8.12 -6.10
N ASN A 81 2.05 -9.14 -6.05
CA ASN A 81 1.73 -10.48 -6.54
C ASN A 81 1.00 -11.32 -5.48
N ALA A 82 -0.30 -11.05 -5.34
CA ALA A 82 -1.23 -11.74 -4.46
C ALA A 82 -1.65 -13.09 -5.05
N ARG A 83 -0.79 -14.11 -4.96
CA ARG A 83 -1.26 -15.49 -4.93
C ARG A 83 -1.67 -15.86 -3.51
#